data_AF-A0A920NLP0-F1
#
_entry.id   AF-A0A920NLP0-F1
#
_cell.length_a   1.000
_cell.length_b   1.000
_cell.length_c   1.000
_cell.angle_alpha   90.00
_cell.angle_beta   90.00
_cell.angle_gamma   90.00
#
_symmetry.space_group_name_H-M   'P 1'
#
loop_
_entity.id
_entity.type
_entity.pdbx_description
1 polymer ?
#
loop_
_entity_poly.entity_id
_entity_poly.type
_entity_poly.pdbx_seq_one_letter_code
_entity_poly.pdbx_strand_id
1 'polypeptide(L)'
;MLPNDNADPMTAQQISLGIEYDTPHIFIGFDIYNKVIDNITDFSQLVFPVDTYIEETSTLVFKGSRTAKGLELLVRKKDGYLRGWAAYNYGIVECEFPDLNGGKTFLADHDRTHELKSAIIWSLGPWNRAVTGLISSGRVYTPNNNLMIRENENANYTLVADAGMRNSKRLPIVIVLI
;
A
#
# COMPACT_ATOMS: atom_id res chain seq x y z
N MET A 1 4.66 15.90 -14.02
CA MET A 1 3.38 16.45 -13.54
C MET A 1 2.90 17.41 -14.61
N LEU A 2 1.72 17.18 -15.18
CA LEU A 2 1.17 18.05 -16.22
C LEU A 2 0.77 19.38 -15.56
N PRO A 3 1.24 20.54 -16.05
CA PRO A 3 0.83 21.83 -15.52
C PRO A 3 -0.62 22.09 -15.95
N ASN A 4 -1.51 22.30 -14.99
CA ASN A 4 -2.86 22.77 -15.23
C ASN A 4 -3.24 23.70 -14.07
N ASP A 5 -3.79 24.88 -14.39
CA ASP A 5 -4.09 25.95 -13.41
C ASP A 5 -5.24 25.60 -12.44
N ASN A 6 -5.86 24.43 -12.61
CA ASN A 6 -6.98 23.91 -11.80
C ASN A 6 -6.62 22.70 -10.90
N ALA A 7 -5.33 22.41 -10.73
CA ALA A 7 -4.86 21.34 -9.86
C ALA A 7 -4.55 21.88 -8.45
N ASP A 8 -5.43 21.57 -7.49
CA ASP A 8 -5.17 21.86 -6.08
C ASP A 8 -3.89 21.15 -5.63
N PRO A 9 -3.05 21.78 -4.79
CA PRO A 9 -1.84 21.15 -4.31
C PRO A 9 -2.17 19.91 -3.48
N MET A 10 -1.39 18.85 -3.68
CA MET A 10 -1.46 17.65 -2.83
C MET A 10 -0.96 17.98 -1.43
N THR A 11 -1.80 17.76 -0.42
CA THR A 11 -1.47 18.03 0.99
C THR A 11 -1.40 16.74 1.77
N ALA A 12 -0.42 16.63 2.66
CA ALA A 12 -0.26 15.46 3.53
C ALA A 12 -0.10 15.89 4.99
N GLN A 13 -0.90 15.30 5.86
CA GLN A 13 -0.80 15.45 7.31
C GLN A 13 -0.52 14.09 7.93
N GLN A 14 0.47 14.02 8.81
CA GLN A 14 0.86 12.78 9.47
C GLN A 14 1.06 13.03 10.95
N ILE A 15 0.52 12.12 11.77
CA ILE A 15 0.76 12.05 13.20
C ILE A 15 1.27 10.64 13.53
N SER A 16 2.28 10.58 14.40
CA SER A 16 2.84 9.32 14.87
C SER A 16 3.23 9.42 16.34
N LEU A 17 3.16 8.29 17.03
CA LEU A 17 3.56 8.15 18.42
C LEU A 17 4.37 6.86 18.57
N GLY A 18 5.53 6.97 19.20
CA GLY A 18 6.46 5.85 19.36
C GLY A 18 6.95 5.70 20.79
N ILE A 19 7.27 4.46 21.16
CA ILE A 19 8.01 4.12 22.38
C ILE A 19 9.21 3.24 22.03
N GLU A 20 10.33 3.51 22.69
CA GLU A 20 11.56 2.77 22.49
C GLU A 20 12.13 2.30 23.82
N TYR A 21 12.62 1.07 23.84
CA TYR A 21 13.36 0.47 24.93
C TYR A 21 14.71 0.00 24.40
N ASP A 22 15.76 0.73 24.75
CA ASP A 22 17.13 0.44 24.33
C ASP A 22 17.99 0.02 25.53
N THR A 23 18.58 -1.17 25.41
CA THR A 23 19.64 -1.67 26.29
C THR A 23 20.86 -2.12 25.46
N PRO A 24 22.01 -2.38 26.10
CA PRO A 24 23.17 -2.95 25.41
C PRO A 24 22.92 -4.27 24.68
N HIS A 25 21.94 -5.06 25.16
CA HIS A 25 21.66 -6.42 24.66
C HIS A 25 20.44 -6.50 23.75
N ILE A 26 19.45 -5.63 23.97
CA ILE A 26 18.13 -5.69 23.31
C ILE A 26 17.66 -4.28 22.94
N PHE A 27 17.03 -4.15 21.78
CA PHE A 27 16.22 -2.99 21.40
C PHE A 27 14.80 -3.45 21.08
N ILE A 28 13.82 -2.69 21.57
CA ILE A 28 12.41 -2.84 21.21
C ILE A 28 11.87 -1.45 20.85
N GLY A 29 11.33 -1.30 19.65
CA GLY A 29 10.64 -0.09 19.21
C GLY A 29 9.21 -0.44 18.83
N PHE A 30 8.26 0.40 19.23
CA PHE A 30 6.87 0.30 18.84
C PHE A 30 6.34 1.67 18.44
N ASP A 31 5.76 1.76 17.25
CA ASP A 31 5.24 2.99 16.68
C ASP A 31 3.82 2.80 16.18
N ILE A 32 2.99 3.82 16.33
CA ILE A 32 1.67 3.92 15.70
C ILE A 32 1.63 5.18 14.86
N TYR A 33 0.95 5.14 13.72
CA TYR A 33 0.85 6.28 12.82
C TYR A 33 -0.53 6.38 12.16
N ASN A 34 -0.89 7.62 11.84
CA ASN A 34 -2.01 7.95 10.98
C ASN A 34 -1.59 9.08 10.02
N LYS A 35 -1.79 8.86 8.74
CA LYS A 35 -1.44 9.78 7.66
C LYS A 35 -2.64 9.97 6.75
N VAL A 36 -3.03 11.22 6.54
CA VAL A 36 -4.08 11.62 5.60
C VAL A 36 -3.43 12.43 4.49
N ILE A 37 -3.74 12.08 3.25
CA ILE A 37 -3.26 12.76 2.04
C ILE A 37 -4.49 13.16 1.23
N ASP A 38 -4.62 14.45 0.94
CA ASP A 38 -5.71 15.01 0.16
C ASP A 38 -5.22 15.45 -1.23
N ASN A 39 -6.18 15.62 -2.14
CA ASN A 39 -5.94 15.98 -3.54
C ASN A 39 -5.00 15.01 -4.26
N ILE A 40 -5.09 13.71 -3.92
CA ILE A 40 -4.41 12.68 -4.69
C ILE A 40 -5.13 12.48 -6.02
N THR A 41 -4.34 12.17 -7.04
CA THR A 41 -4.85 11.90 -8.38
C THR A 41 -4.68 10.41 -8.70
N ASP A 42 -5.73 9.77 -9.19
CA ASP A 42 -5.66 8.43 -9.79
C ASP A 42 -6.09 8.49 -11.25
N PHE A 43 -5.43 7.70 -12.07
CA PHE A 43 -5.73 7.59 -13.49
C PHE A 43 -6.56 6.31 -13.71
N SER A 44 -7.60 6.40 -14.53
CA SER A 44 -8.34 5.20 -14.93
C SER A 44 -7.44 4.28 -15.77
N GLN A 45 -6.81 3.26 -15.16
CA GLN A 45 -5.90 2.32 -15.84
C GLN A 45 -6.63 1.32 -16.77
N LEU A 46 -7.96 1.37 -16.85
CA LEU A 46 -8.79 0.36 -17.53
C LEU A 46 -9.60 0.93 -18.70
N VAL A 47 -9.18 2.08 -19.24
CA VAL A 47 -9.73 2.63 -20.48
C VAL A 47 -8.94 2.08 -21.65
N PHE A 48 -9.61 1.37 -22.55
CA PHE A 48 -9.09 1.07 -23.88
C PHE A 48 -9.59 2.16 -24.82
N PRO A 49 -8.80 3.22 -25.10
CA PRO A 49 -9.21 4.20 -26.09
C PRO A 49 -9.25 3.52 -27.46
N VAL A 50 -10.42 3.45 -28.09
CA VAL A 50 -10.55 2.99 -29.47
C VAL A 50 -10.11 4.08 -30.46
N ASP A 51 -10.15 5.35 -30.05
CA ASP A 51 -9.71 6.49 -30.87
C ASP A 51 -8.63 7.33 -30.19
N THR A 52 -7.55 7.58 -30.93
CA THR A 52 -6.30 8.23 -30.47
C THR A 52 -6.38 9.77 -30.43
N TYR A 53 -7.57 10.35 -30.56
CA TYR A 53 -7.77 11.80 -30.73
C TYR A 53 -8.97 12.31 -29.91
N ILE A 54 -8.79 12.46 -28.59
CA ILE A 54 -9.70 13.28 -27.78
C ILE A 54 -8.85 14.18 -26.87
N GLU A 55 -9.01 15.50 -27.04
CA GLU A 55 -8.35 16.55 -26.24
C GLU A 55 -8.80 16.58 -24.77
N GLU A 56 -9.86 15.84 -24.42
CA GLU A 56 -10.39 15.74 -23.05
C GLU A 56 -9.67 14.68 -22.20
N THR A 57 -8.38 14.91 -21.95
CA THR A 57 -7.61 14.11 -20.96
C THR A 57 -8.05 14.39 -19.51
N SER A 58 -8.91 15.39 -19.28
CA SER A 58 -9.47 15.75 -17.97
C SER A 58 -10.46 14.74 -17.41
N THR A 59 -11.12 13.94 -18.26
CA THR A 59 -12.14 12.95 -17.85
C THR A 59 -11.54 11.65 -17.30
N LEU A 60 -10.22 11.46 -17.40
CA LEU A 60 -9.50 10.25 -16.99
C LEU A 60 -8.79 10.40 -15.64
N VAL A 61 -8.92 11.56 -15.02
CA VAL A 61 -8.17 12.00 -13.83
C VAL A 61 -9.15 12.13 -12.67
N PHE A 62 -9.10 11.20 -11.72
CA PHE A 62 -9.93 11.24 -10.52
C PHE A 62 -9.18 11.93 -9.39
N LYS A 63 -9.83 12.88 -8.71
CA LYS A 63 -9.34 13.50 -7.48
C LYS A 63 -9.93 12.80 -6.25
N GLY A 64 -9.11 12.60 -5.23
CA GLY A 64 -9.54 11.93 -4.00
C GLY A 64 -8.59 12.12 -2.83
N SER A 65 -8.79 11.31 -1.80
CA SER A 65 -7.97 11.28 -0.60
C SER A 65 -7.44 9.86 -0.32
N ARG A 66 -6.39 9.78 0.49
CA ARG A 66 -5.81 8.52 0.96
C ARG A 66 -5.51 8.61 2.44
N THR A 67 -5.94 7.60 3.17
CA THR A 67 -5.61 7.42 4.59
C THR A 67 -4.72 6.21 4.74
N ALA A 68 -3.56 6.38 5.37
CA ALA A 68 -2.65 5.30 5.75
C ALA A 68 -2.51 5.28 7.27
N LYS A 69 -2.90 4.19 7.90
CA LYS A 69 -2.86 4.02 9.36
C LYS A 69 -2.28 2.67 9.71
N GLY A 70 -1.53 2.60 10.80
CA GLY A 70 -0.87 1.37 11.16
C GLY A 70 -0.04 1.45 12.42
N LEU A 71 0.65 0.35 12.67
CA LEU A 71 1.64 0.20 13.72
C LEU A 71 2.86 -0.56 13.21
N GLU A 72 4.00 -0.28 13.82
CA GLU A 72 5.28 -0.91 13.53
C GLU A 72 5.90 -1.40 14.84
N LEU A 73 6.43 -2.63 14.82
CA LEU A 73 7.13 -3.23 15.95
C LEU A 73 8.49 -3.71 15.47
N LEU A 74 9.56 -3.31 16.13
CA LEU A 74 10.91 -3.80 15.89
C LEU A 74 11.48 -4.40 17.17
N VAL A 75 11.88 -5.67 17.12
CA VAL A 75 12.63 -6.33 18.20
C VAL A 75 13.99 -6.71 17.66
N ARG A 76 15.05 -6.32 18.35
CA ARG A 76 16.44 -6.60 17.96
C ARG A 76 17.24 -7.11 19.14
N LYS A 77 17.85 -8.28 18.98
CA LYS A 77 18.86 -8.83 19.90
C LYS A 77 20.25 -8.46 19.38
N LYS A 78 20.99 -7.68 20.16
CA LYS A 78 22.24 -7.00 19.76
C LYS A 78 23.49 -7.86 19.98
N ASP A 79 23.45 -8.84 20.88
CA ASP A 79 24.65 -9.54 21.34
C ASP A 79 24.48 -11.07 21.57
N GLY A 80 25.56 -11.73 21.96
CA GLY A 80 25.62 -13.19 22.18
C GLY A 80 25.94 -13.99 20.91
N TYR A 81 25.81 -15.31 20.97
CA TYR A 81 26.04 -16.20 19.81
C TYR A 81 24.91 -16.13 18.79
N LEU A 82 23.68 -15.85 19.22
CA LEU A 82 22.51 -15.65 18.38
C LEU A 82 22.08 -14.20 18.45
N ARG A 83 22.13 -13.49 17.33
CA ARG A 83 21.75 -12.07 17.20
C ARG A 83 20.78 -11.92 16.04
N GLY A 84 20.13 -10.77 15.94
CA GLY A 84 19.23 -10.53 14.84
C GLY A 84 18.13 -9.55 15.18
N TRP A 85 17.17 -9.44 14.28
CA TRP A 85 16.01 -8.60 14.45
C TRP A 85 14.79 -9.21 13.75
N ALA A 86 13.62 -8.84 14.25
CA ALA A 86 12.33 -9.08 13.63
C ALA A 86 11.55 -7.76 13.65
N ALA A 87 11.04 -7.37 12.49
CA ALA A 87 10.22 -6.19 12.29
C ALA A 87 8.86 -6.62 11.77
N TYR A 88 7.79 -6.14 12.40
CA TYR A 88 6.43 -6.41 11.98
C TYR A 88 5.71 -5.08 11.75
N ASN A 89 5.19 -4.90 10.53
CA ASN A 89 4.35 -3.78 10.17
C ASN A 89 2.91 -4.27 9.98
N TYR A 90 1.98 -3.61 10.66
CA TYR A 90 0.55 -3.72 10.40
C TYR A 90 0.06 -2.38 9.86
N GLY A 91 -0.23 -2.28 8.56
CA GLY A 91 -0.57 -1.01 7.94
C GLY A 91 -1.69 -1.15 6.91
N ILE A 92 -2.72 -0.33 7.02
CA ILE A 92 -3.84 -0.27 6.09
C ILE A 92 -3.79 1.06 5.35
N VAL A 93 -3.82 0.99 4.02
CA VAL A 93 -3.87 2.13 3.12
C VAL A 93 -5.19 2.08 2.35
N GLU A 94 -6.04 3.05 2.64
CA GLU A 94 -7.37 3.24 2.06
C GLU A 94 -7.35 4.46 1.15
N CYS A 95 -8.00 4.36 -0.01
CA CYS A 95 -8.23 5.48 -0.91
C CYS A 95 -9.73 5.72 -1.06
N GLU A 96 -10.11 6.99 -1.19
CA GLU A 96 -11.47 7.42 -1.45
C GLU A 96 -11.48 8.46 -2.56
N PHE A 97 -12.36 8.26 -3.52
CA PHE A 97 -12.50 9.10 -4.70
C PHE A 97 -14.00 9.23 -4.97
N PRO A 98 -14.59 10.44 -4.89
CA PRO A 98 -16.03 10.61 -5.06
C PRO A 98 -16.57 10.05 -6.39
N ASP A 99 -15.81 10.22 -7.46
CA ASP A 99 -16.19 9.85 -8.84
C ASP A 99 -15.81 8.40 -9.22
N LEU A 100 -15.28 7.63 -8.28
CA LEU A 100 -14.73 6.29 -8.53
C LEU A 100 -15.22 5.31 -7.47
N ASN A 101 -15.41 4.04 -7.85
CA ASN A 101 -15.91 2.99 -6.95
C ASN A 101 -17.26 3.35 -6.27
N GLY A 102 -18.05 4.25 -6.88
CA GLY A 102 -19.30 4.76 -6.33
C GLY A 102 -19.13 5.61 -5.06
N GLY A 103 -18.00 6.32 -4.92
CA GLY A 103 -17.67 7.12 -3.74
C GLY A 103 -17.30 6.29 -2.50
N LYS A 104 -17.17 4.97 -2.64
CA LYS A 104 -16.82 4.08 -1.53
C LYS A 104 -15.31 3.93 -1.41
N THR A 105 -14.82 3.97 -0.18
CA THR A 105 -13.43 3.69 0.16
C THR A 105 -13.01 2.28 -0.30
N PHE A 106 -11.78 2.15 -0.80
CA PHE A 106 -11.19 0.87 -1.17
C PHE A 106 -9.70 0.83 -0.78
N LEU A 107 -9.14 -0.37 -0.67
CA LEU A 107 -7.72 -0.55 -0.35
C LEU A 107 -6.84 -0.11 -1.51
N ALA A 108 -5.73 0.57 -1.24
CA ALA A 108 -4.79 0.98 -2.28
C ALA A 108 -4.10 -0.23 -2.92
N ASP A 109 -3.72 -0.15 -4.20
CA ASP A 109 -3.12 -1.29 -4.94
C ASP A 109 -1.80 -1.81 -4.31
N HIS A 110 -1.09 -0.92 -3.61
CA HIS A 110 0.17 -1.22 -2.92
C HIS A 110 -0.03 -1.58 -1.45
N ASP A 111 -1.27 -1.67 -0.97
CA ASP A 111 -1.57 -2.04 0.40
C ASP A 111 -1.07 -3.45 0.73
N ARG A 112 -0.35 -3.54 1.86
CA ARG A 112 0.12 -4.79 2.46
C ARG A 112 -0.17 -4.75 3.96
N THR A 113 -1.29 -5.33 4.36
CA THR A 113 -1.77 -5.25 5.75
C THR A 113 -0.82 -5.82 6.78
N HIS A 114 -0.20 -6.96 6.49
CA HIS A 114 0.75 -7.60 7.39
C HIS A 114 2.06 -7.80 6.66
N GLU A 115 3.16 -7.32 7.22
CA GLU A 115 4.51 -7.59 6.72
C GLU A 115 5.47 -7.87 7.89
N LEU A 116 5.98 -9.10 7.95
CA LEU A 116 7.01 -9.54 8.88
C LEU A 116 8.33 -9.70 8.12
N LYS A 117 9.38 -9.05 8.59
CA LYS A 117 10.75 -9.21 8.12
C LYS A 117 11.62 -9.64 9.28
N SER A 118 12.57 -10.52 9.03
CA SER A 118 13.54 -10.91 10.06
C SER A 118 14.89 -11.25 9.47
N ALA A 119 15.94 -11.01 10.24
CA ALA A 119 17.27 -11.52 9.98
C ALA A 119 17.83 -12.11 11.26
N ILE A 120 18.25 -13.37 11.22
CA ILE A 120 18.84 -14.10 12.33
C ILE A 120 20.26 -14.46 11.95
N ILE A 121 21.21 -14.14 12.83
CA ILE A 121 22.63 -14.39 12.67
C ILE A 121 23.08 -15.29 13.82
N TRP A 122 23.70 -16.42 13.49
CA TRP A 122 24.27 -17.35 14.45
C TRP A 122 25.79 -17.47 14.25
N SER A 123 26.53 -17.11 15.29
CA SER A 123 27.99 -17.21 15.38
C SER A 123 28.39 -18.46 16.18
N LEU A 124 29.07 -19.40 15.54
CA LEU A 124 29.60 -20.64 16.13
C LEU A 124 31.10 -20.70 15.87
N GLY A 125 31.91 -20.29 16.85
CA GLY A 125 33.37 -20.23 16.70
C GLY A 125 33.76 -19.26 15.57
N PRO A 126 34.50 -19.69 14.53
CA PRO A 126 34.86 -18.84 13.39
C PRO A 126 33.74 -18.68 12.36
N TRP A 127 32.65 -19.45 12.45
CA TRP A 127 31.59 -19.46 11.44
C TRP A 127 30.44 -18.53 11.81
N ASN A 128 30.00 -17.72 10.84
CA ASN A 128 28.77 -16.95 10.92
C ASN A 128 27.78 -17.45 9.86
N ARG A 129 26.57 -17.79 10.30
CA ARG A 129 25.45 -18.13 9.40
C ARG A 129 24.35 -17.11 9.58
N ALA A 130 23.69 -16.74 8.49
CA ALA A 130 22.55 -15.84 8.51
C ALA A 130 21.37 -16.50 7.81
N VAL A 131 20.17 -16.26 8.34
CA VAL A 131 18.90 -16.60 7.70
C VAL A 131 18.05 -15.34 7.73
N THR A 132 17.47 -15.01 6.59
CA THR A 132 16.57 -13.88 6.42
C THR A 132 15.21 -14.37 5.95
N GLY A 133 14.17 -13.66 6.36
CA GLY A 133 12.80 -14.04 6.06
C GLY A 133 11.92 -12.82 5.80
N LEU A 134 10.98 -12.99 4.88
CA LEU A 134 9.89 -12.08 4.60
C LEU A 134 8.60 -12.90 4.54
N ILE A 135 7.60 -12.49 5.33
CA ILE A 135 6.23 -12.97 5.23
C ILE A 135 5.35 -11.73 5.04
N SER A 136 4.62 -11.65 3.95
CA SER A 136 3.82 -10.47 3.63
C SER A 136 2.44 -10.87 3.09
N SER A 137 1.44 -10.07 3.40
CA SER A 137 0.11 -10.19 2.81
C SER A 137 0.20 -10.06 1.29
N GLY A 138 -0.64 -10.79 0.57
CA GLY A 138 -0.75 -10.62 -0.88
C GLY A 138 -1.29 -9.24 -1.23
N ARG A 139 -0.94 -8.79 -2.45
CA ARG A 139 -1.48 -7.55 -3.01
C ARG A 139 -2.99 -7.65 -3.17
N VAL A 140 -3.67 -6.52 -3.04
CA VAL A 140 -5.10 -6.41 -3.31
C VAL A 140 -5.37 -6.46 -4.82
N TYR A 141 -6.55 -6.95 -5.20
CA TYR A 141 -7.02 -6.93 -6.57
C TYR A 141 -8.55 -6.93 -6.63
N THR A 142 -9.10 -6.52 -7.77
CA THR A 142 -10.53 -6.61 -8.08
C THR A 142 -10.80 -7.91 -8.87
N PRO A 143 -11.61 -8.85 -8.38
CA PRO A 143 -11.94 -10.07 -9.10
C PRO A 143 -12.72 -9.81 -10.39
N ASN A 144 -12.55 -10.66 -11.41
CA ASN A 144 -13.24 -10.51 -12.70
C ASN A 144 -14.78 -10.43 -12.58
N ASN A 145 -15.38 -11.15 -11.63
CA ASN A 145 -16.83 -11.12 -11.42
C ASN A 145 -17.35 -9.79 -10.85
N ASN A 146 -16.44 -8.91 -10.43
CA ASN A 146 -16.74 -7.57 -9.92
C ASN A 146 -16.30 -6.49 -10.90
N LEU A 147 -16.05 -6.85 -12.16
CA LEU A 147 -15.74 -5.93 -13.24
C LEU A 147 -16.94 -5.87 -14.19
N MET A 148 -17.30 -4.66 -14.58
CA MET A 148 -18.35 -4.36 -15.54
C MET A 148 -17.77 -3.55 -16.69
N ILE A 149 -18.34 -3.76 -17.88
CA ILE A 149 -18.03 -2.94 -19.05
C ILE A 149 -18.99 -1.77 -19.04
N ARG A 150 -18.47 -0.54 -18.98
CA ARG A 150 -19.25 0.68 -19.13
C ARG A 150 -18.95 1.32 -20.46
N GLU A 151 -20.00 1.53 -21.25
CA GLU A 151 -19.97 2.33 -22.46
C GLU A 151 -20.09 3.81 -22.07
N ASN A 152 -19.12 4.62 -22.50
CA ASN A 152 -19.22 6.07 -22.36
C ASN A 152 -19.93 6.67 -23.58
N GLU A 153 -20.33 7.94 -23.49
CA GLU A 153 -21.13 8.68 -24.49
C GLU A 153 -20.55 8.66 -25.92
N ASN A 154 -19.26 8.33 -26.07
CA ASN A 154 -18.54 8.24 -27.34
C ASN A 154 -18.36 6.79 -27.86
N ALA A 155 -19.19 5.84 -27.42
CA ALA A 155 -19.10 4.39 -27.77
C ALA A 155 -17.76 3.73 -27.36
N ASN A 156 -17.01 4.35 -26.44
CA ASN A 156 -15.80 3.76 -25.86
C ASN A 156 -16.18 2.82 -24.70
N TYR A 157 -15.64 1.61 -24.73
CA TYR A 157 -15.82 0.62 -23.67
C TYR A 157 -14.72 0.74 -22.62
N THR A 158 -15.11 0.89 -21.37
CA THR A 158 -14.19 0.95 -20.22
C THR A 158 -14.48 -0.21 -19.29
N LEU A 159 -13.43 -0.86 -18.79
CA LEU A 159 -13.56 -1.84 -17.72
C LEU A 159 -13.55 -1.08 -16.39
N VAL A 160 -14.60 -1.21 -15.60
CA VAL A 160 -14.71 -0.55 -14.30
C VAL A 160 -15.15 -1.55 -13.26
N ALA A 161 -14.70 -1.35 -12.02
CA ALA A 161 -15.13 -2.18 -10.90
C ALA A 161 -16.58 -1.84 -10.52
N ASP A 162 -17.36 -2.84 -10.14
CA ASP A 162 -18.67 -2.65 -9.51
C ASP A 162 -18.54 -1.72 -8.29
N ALA A 163 -19.56 -0.89 -8.06
CA ALA A 163 -19.52 0.11 -7.00
C ALA A 163 -19.28 -0.50 -5.60
N GLY A 164 -18.13 -0.22 -5.02
CA GLY A 164 -17.69 -0.75 -3.71
C GLY A 164 -16.90 -2.06 -3.78
N MET A 165 -16.62 -2.57 -4.97
CA MET A 165 -15.94 -3.85 -5.16
C MET A 165 -14.48 -3.70 -5.60
N ARG A 166 -14.01 -2.47 -5.86
CA ARG A 166 -12.59 -2.22 -6.18
C ARG A 166 -11.71 -2.74 -5.04
N ASN A 167 -10.70 -3.52 -5.40
CA ASN A 167 -9.70 -4.09 -4.49
C ASN A 167 -10.30 -4.89 -3.31
N SER A 168 -11.40 -5.59 -3.57
CA SER A 168 -12.16 -6.37 -2.58
C SER A 168 -11.52 -7.71 -2.18
N LYS A 169 -10.49 -8.19 -2.89
CA LYS A 169 -9.80 -9.45 -2.59
C LYS A 169 -8.29 -9.26 -2.53
N ARG A 170 -7.59 -10.26 -1.97
CA ARG A 170 -6.12 -10.31 -1.88
C ARG A 170 -5.57 -11.59 -2.49
N LEU A 171 -4.39 -11.47 -3.08
CA LEU A 171 -3.58 -12.62 -3.47
C LEU A 171 -3.14 -13.43 -2.24
N PRO A 172 -2.70 -14.69 -2.42
CA PRO A 172 -2.12 -15.48 -1.34
C PRO A 172 -0.91 -14.80 -0.66
N ILE A 173 -0.63 -15.24 0.56
CA ILE A 173 0.52 -14.78 1.34
C ILE A 173 1.83 -15.06 0.59
N VAL A 174 2.75 -14.09 0.62
CA VAL A 174 4.08 -14.20 0.05
C VAL A 174 5.06 -14.57 1.16
N ILE A 175 5.84 -15.64 0.95
CA ILE A 175 6.89 -16.09 1.87
C ILE A 175 8.19 -16.19 1.09
N VAL A 176 9.26 -15.56 1.59
CA VAL A 176 10.61 -15.64 1.04
C VAL A 176 11.59 -15.90 2.18
N LEU A 177 12.45 -16.91 2.03
CA LEU A 177 13.49 -17.28 2.98
C LEU A 177 14.81 -17.39 2.22
N ILE A 178 15.87 -16.76 2.73
CA ILE A 178 17.22 -16.73 2.13
C ILE A 178 18.26 -16.96 3.22
#